data_AF-A0A357NA68-F1
#
_entry.id   AF-A0A357NA68-F1
#
_cell.length_a   1.000
_cell.length_b   1.000
_cell.length_c   1.000
_cell.angle_alpha   90.00
_cell.angle_beta   90.00
_cell.angle_gamma   90.00
#
_symmetry.space_group_name_H-M   'P 1'
#
loop_
_entity.id
_entity.type
_entity.pdbx_description
1 polymer ?
#
loop_
_entity_poly.entity_id
_entity_poly.type
_entity_poly.pdbx_seq_one_letter_code
_entity_poly.pdbx_strand_id
1 'polypeptide(L)'
;MRLCIAYLEKPLSKINLVPGSKGETVTSLQKRLHKLGVFTQSPTGNYDQATEEAIRAYQAAQNLPPTGITDWKTYLHIYRHPEEEITPAVRVAALAAANTSIHIARGARTLSLFRGTSLVGRYGIAVGKSNTPTPLGDFAISTKVVNPGGILGTRWMGLNLPSYGIHGTNRPWLIGQAVSLGCIRMHNANAETVFDHVRVGTSVYIRE
;
A
#
# COMPACT_ATOMS: atom_id res chain seq x y z
N MET A 1 -18.09 1.24 -3.90
CA MET A 1 -17.57 2.09 -2.81
C MET A 1 -16.24 1.51 -2.33
N ARG A 2 -15.10 2.03 -2.80
CA ARG A 2 -13.76 1.46 -2.49
C ARG A 2 -13.24 2.07 -1.19
N LEU A 3 -13.07 1.23 -0.17
CA LEU A 3 -12.29 1.57 1.02
C LEU A 3 -10.87 1.95 0.61
N CYS A 4 -10.36 3.05 1.16
CA CYS A 4 -8.95 3.43 1.02
C CYS A 4 -8.11 2.55 1.96
N ILE A 5 -7.81 1.32 1.51
CA ILE A 5 -6.95 0.36 2.22
C ILE A 5 -5.48 0.75 1.96
N ALA A 6 -5.10 1.98 2.29
CA ALA A 6 -3.77 2.48 1.95
C ALA A 6 -2.67 1.98 2.91
N TYR A 7 -3.00 1.57 4.13
CA TYR A 7 -1.99 1.15 5.11
C TYR A 7 -2.55 0.08 6.04
N LEU A 8 -2.42 -1.18 5.64
CA LEU A 8 -2.54 -2.31 6.56
C LEU A 8 -1.23 -3.10 6.50
N GLU A 9 -0.53 -3.17 7.62
CA GLU A 9 0.70 -3.96 7.76
C GLU A 9 0.44 -5.47 7.62
N LYS A 10 -0.81 -5.89 7.76
CA LYS A 10 -1.27 -7.28 7.67
C LYS A 10 -2.53 -7.36 6.79
N PRO A 11 -2.74 -8.47 6.04
CA PRO A 11 -3.98 -8.66 5.29
C PRO A 11 -5.19 -8.57 6.24
N LEU A 12 -6.29 -7.96 5.78
CA LEU A 12 -7.52 -7.76 6.56
C LEU A 12 -7.98 -9.04 7.28
N SER A 13 -7.87 -10.20 6.61
CA SER A 13 -8.24 -11.50 7.15
C SER A 13 -7.39 -11.97 8.36
N LYS A 14 -6.27 -11.31 8.64
CA LYS A 14 -5.39 -11.57 9.79
C LYS A 14 -5.52 -10.51 10.89
N ILE A 15 -6.39 -9.51 10.73
CA ILE A 15 -6.66 -8.52 11.77
C ILE A 15 -7.60 -9.14 12.81
N ASN A 16 -7.06 -9.30 14.01
CA ASN A 16 -7.80 -9.70 15.20
C ASN A 16 -7.12 -9.07 16.42
N LEU A 17 -7.51 -7.86 16.79
CA LEU A 17 -6.96 -7.18 17.98
C LEU A 17 -7.85 -7.49 19.18
N VAL A 18 -7.23 -8.05 20.20
CA VAL A 18 -7.86 -8.52 21.45
C VAL A 18 -7.21 -7.82 22.65
N PRO A 19 -7.85 -7.82 23.82
CA PRO A 19 -7.22 -7.37 25.06
C PRO A 19 -5.81 -7.95 25.24
N GLY A 20 -4.85 -7.07 25.55
CA GLY A 20 -3.43 -7.41 25.64
C GLY A 20 -2.64 -7.28 24.34
N SER A 21 -3.27 -7.06 23.19
CA SER A 21 -2.59 -6.70 21.94
C SER A 21 -1.81 -5.39 22.10
N LYS A 22 -0.68 -5.25 21.40
CA LYS A 22 0.17 -4.05 21.47
C LYS A 22 0.74 -3.66 20.10
N GLY A 23 1.18 -2.42 19.97
CA GLY A 23 1.94 -1.92 18.81
C GLY A 23 1.18 -0.89 17.96
N GLU A 24 1.77 -0.53 16.82
CA GLU A 24 1.31 0.60 15.98
C GLU A 24 -0.12 0.43 15.47
N THR A 25 -0.56 -0.80 15.22
CA THR A 25 -1.94 -1.08 14.81
C THR A 25 -2.94 -0.69 15.93
N VAL A 26 -2.59 -0.94 17.19
CA VAL A 26 -3.42 -0.56 18.35
C VAL A 26 -3.40 0.94 18.54
N THR A 27 -2.23 1.58 18.42
CA THR A 27 -2.12 3.05 18.47
C THR A 27 -3.00 3.72 17.41
N SER A 28 -2.99 3.18 16.18
CA SER A 28 -3.78 3.69 15.07
C SER A 28 -5.28 3.50 15.31
N LEU A 29 -5.68 2.35 15.85
CA LEU A 29 -7.06 2.08 16.28
C LEU A 29 -7.52 3.10 17.31
N GLN A 30 -6.77 3.28 18.40
CA GLN A 30 -7.10 4.23 19.47
C GLN A 30 -7.21 5.67 18.94
N LYS A 31 -6.26 6.11 18.09
CA LYS A 31 -6.33 7.42 17.42
C LYS A 31 -7.59 7.56 16.58
N ARG A 32 -7.98 6.52 15.84
CA ARG A 32 -9.20 6.53 15.03
C ARG A 32 -10.44 6.61 15.89
N LEU A 33 -10.53 5.83 16.96
CA LEU A 33 -11.64 5.89 17.91
C LEU A 33 -11.75 7.26 18.59
N HIS A 34 -10.61 7.89 18.89
CA HIS A 34 -10.55 9.25 19.43
C HIS A 34 -11.10 10.27 18.43
N LYS A 35 -10.74 10.14 17.15
CA LYS A 35 -11.29 10.98 16.07
C LYS A 35 -12.80 10.78 15.89
N LEU A 36 -13.30 9.57 16.13
CA LEU A 36 -14.73 9.26 16.12
C LEU A 36 -15.46 9.72 17.39
N GLY A 37 -14.75 10.27 18.38
CA GLY A 37 -15.32 10.72 19.65
C GLY A 37 -15.72 9.59 20.60
N VAL A 38 -15.30 8.35 20.32
CA VAL A 38 -15.68 7.16 21.12
C VAL A 38 -14.62 6.78 22.14
N PHE A 39 -13.38 7.25 21.96
CA PHE A 39 -12.27 6.99 22.88
C PHE A 39 -11.67 8.32 23.35
N THR A 40 -11.78 8.62 24.63
CA THR A 40 -11.39 9.93 25.20
C THR A 40 -9.99 9.93 25.80
N GLN A 41 -9.37 8.76 25.97
CA GLN A 41 -8.05 8.63 26.55
C GLN A 41 -6.95 8.82 25.50
N SER A 42 -5.74 9.14 25.96
CA SER A 42 -4.57 9.21 25.11
C SER A 42 -4.22 7.84 24.52
N PRO A 43 -3.94 7.73 23.21
CA PRO A 43 -3.51 6.47 22.59
C PRO A 43 -2.20 5.95 23.20
N THR A 44 -2.26 4.78 23.83
CA THR A 44 -1.11 4.14 24.52
C THR A 44 -0.40 3.10 23.65
N GLY A 45 -1.06 2.62 22.59
CA GLY A 45 -0.59 1.47 21.81
C GLY A 45 -0.78 0.13 22.51
N ASN A 46 -1.46 0.09 23.65
CA ASN A 46 -1.84 -1.12 24.36
C ASN A 46 -3.36 -1.29 24.32
N TYR A 47 -3.84 -2.48 23.96
CA TYR A 47 -5.26 -2.80 23.94
C TYR A 47 -5.71 -3.12 25.36
N ASP A 48 -5.89 -2.07 26.14
CA ASP A 48 -6.30 -2.09 27.55
C ASP A 48 -7.82 -2.12 27.72
N GLN A 49 -8.28 -2.16 28.97
CA GLN A 49 -9.70 -2.18 29.31
C GLN A 49 -10.45 -0.99 28.71
N ALA A 50 -9.85 0.20 28.71
CA ALA A 50 -10.45 1.39 28.11
C ALA A 50 -10.66 1.23 26.59
N THR A 51 -9.69 0.64 25.90
CA THR A 51 -9.79 0.35 24.47
C THR A 51 -10.88 -0.69 24.19
N GLU A 52 -10.95 -1.74 25.01
CA GLU A 52 -11.98 -2.77 24.92
C GLU A 52 -13.38 -2.20 25.11
N GLU A 53 -13.58 -1.38 26.15
CA GLU A 53 -14.86 -0.72 26.46
C GLU A 53 -15.29 0.21 25.32
N ALA A 54 -14.38 1.01 24.77
CA ALA A 54 -14.67 1.89 23.64
C ALA A 54 -15.06 1.09 22.38
N ILE A 55 -14.40 -0.03 22.11
CA ILE A 55 -14.76 -0.91 20.99
C ILE A 55 -16.12 -1.56 21.22
N ARG A 56 -16.39 -2.02 22.44
CA ARG A 56 -17.67 -2.61 22.80
C ARG A 56 -18.81 -1.62 22.63
N ALA A 57 -18.62 -0.38 23.09
CA ALA A 57 -19.57 0.71 22.93
C ALA A 57 -19.78 1.06 21.45
N TYR A 58 -18.69 1.15 20.67
CA TYR A 58 -18.76 1.36 19.23
C TYR A 58 -19.56 0.26 18.52
N GLN A 59 -19.26 -1.00 18.80
CA GLN A 59 -19.95 -2.14 18.20
C GLN A 59 -21.45 -2.10 18.51
N ALA A 60 -21.82 -1.85 19.77
CA ALA A 60 -23.21 -1.70 20.16
C ALA A 60 -23.90 -0.56 19.39
N ALA A 61 -23.27 0.61 19.28
CA ALA A 61 -23.81 1.76 18.55
C ALA A 61 -23.96 1.50 17.04
N GLN A 62 -23.14 0.61 16.47
CA GLN A 62 -23.15 0.27 15.04
C GLN A 62 -23.93 -1.01 14.73
N ASN A 63 -24.73 -1.53 15.66
CA ASN A 63 -25.47 -2.79 15.52
C ASN A 63 -24.58 -3.99 15.18
N LEU A 64 -23.36 -4.01 15.70
CA LEU A 64 -22.44 -5.15 15.67
C LEU A 64 -22.47 -5.89 17.01
N PRO A 65 -22.08 -7.18 17.03
CA PRO A 65 -21.89 -7.90 18.29
C PRO A 65 -20.87 -7.16 19.19
N PRO A 66 -21.24 -6.74 20.41
CA PRO A 66 -20.38 -5.95 21.29
C PRO A 66 -19.38 -6.86 22.00
N THR A 67 -18.46 -7.46 21.25
CA THR A 67 -17.45 -8.40 21.75
C THR A 67 -16.30 -7.72 22.49
N GLY A 68 -16.05 -6.44 22.20
CA GLY A 68 -14.82 -5.75 22.63
C GLY A 68 -13.58 -6.17 21.84
N ILE A 69 -13.73 -7.02 20.82
CA ILE A 69 -12.65 -7.49 19.94
C ILE A 69 -12.71 -6.74 18.62
N THR A 70 -11.58 -6.21 18.16
CA THR A 70 -11.47 -5.60 16.83
C THR A 70 -11.05 -6.65 15.80
N ASP A 71 -12.02 -7.46 15.38
CA ASP A 71 -11.88 -8.36 14.24
C ASP A 71 -11.88 -7.58 12.92
N TRP A 72 -11.60 -8.27 11.81
CA TRP A 72 -11.55 -7.64 10.49
C TRP A 72 -12.84 -6.90 10.11
N LYS A 73 -14.00 -7.37 10.57
CA LYS A 73 -15.31 -6.75 10.27
C LYS A 73 -15.51 -5.46 11.07
N THR A 74 -15.21 -5.49 12.36
CA THR A 74 -15.23 -4.33 13.26
C THR A 74 -14.21 -3.30 12.81
N TYR A 75 -13.00 -3.75 12.49
CA TYR A 75 -11.94 -2.92 11.92
C TYR A 75 -12.45 -2.23 10.66
N LEU A 76 -12.98 -2.97 9.68
CA LEU A 76 -13.54 -2.35 8.48
C LEU A 76 -14.62 -1.32 8.81
N HIS A 77 -15.51 -1.57 9.77
CA HIS A 77 -16.55 -0.61 10.17
C HIS A 77 -15.96 0.70 10.69
N ILE A 78 -14.99 0.64 11.61
CA ILE A 78 -14.29 1.80 12.18
C ILE A 78 -13.62 2.67 11.11
N TYR A 79 -13.12 2.02 10.07
CA TYR A 79 -12.44 2.69 8.95
C TYR A 79 -13.34 2.88 7.72
N ARG A 80 -14.64 2.52 7.77
CA ARG A 80 -15.59 2.62 6.63
C ARG A 80 -16.18 4.01 6.44
N HIS A 81 -15.85 4.97 7.28
CA HIS A 81 -16.28 6.36 7.13
C HIS A 81 -15.22 7.16 6.34
N PRO A 82 -15.48 7.50 5.06
CA PRO A 82 -14.62 8.33 4.25
C PRO A 82 -14.85 9.84 4.48
N GLU A 83 -15.67 10.25 5.45
CA GLU A 83 -15.81 11.67 5.80
C GLU A 83 -14.66 12.12 6.70
N GLU A 84 -13.44 12.07 6.16
CA GLU A 84 -12.56 13.21 6.31
C GLU A 84 -13.01 14.19 5.22
N GLU A 85 -13.42 15.40 5.59
CA GLU A 85 -13.77 16.45 4.62
C GLU A 85 -12.71 16.50 3.53
N ILE A 86 -13.08 16.05 2.33
CA ILE A 86 -12.15 16.00 1.20
C ILE A 86 -11.97 17.44 0.74
N THR A 87 -10.96 18.11 1.30
CA THR A 87 -10.52 19.41 0.81
C THR A 87 -10.21 19.31 -0.69
N PRO A 88 -10.33 20.41 -1.46
CA PRO A 88 -9.98 20.41 -2.88
C PRO A 88 -8.59 19.83 -3.15
N ALA A 89 -7.62 20.06 -2.26
CA ALA A 89 -6.28 19.48 -2.34
C ALA A 89 -6.26 17.95 -2.24
N VAL A 90 -7.00 17.36 -1.30
CA VAL A 90 -7.12 15.90 -1.16
C VAL A 90 -7.89 15.30 -2.34
N ARG A 91 -8.88 16.03 -2.88
CA ARG A 91 -9.64 15.59 -4.07
C ARG A 91 -8.78 15.58 -5.32
N VAL A 92 -7.97 16.63 -5.52
CA VAL A 92 -6.99 16.71 -6.61
C VAL A 92 -5.91 15.65 -6.43
N ALA A 93 -5.41 15.41 -5.21
CA ALA A 93 -4.47 14.33 -4.93
C ALA A 93 -5.09 12.94 -5.16
N ALA A 94 -6.36 12.73 -4.82
CA ALA A 94 -7.08 11.48 -5.03
C ALA A 94 -7.41 11.22 -6.51
N LEU A 95 -7.76 12.26 -7.27
CA LEU A 95 -7.94 12.21 -8.73
C LEU A 95 -6.58 12.01 -9.44
N ALA A 96 -5.54 12.71 -8.99
CA ALA A 96 -4.17 12.50 -9.44
C ALA A 96 -3.73 11.04 -9.19
N ALA A 97 -3.95 10.51 -7.99
CA ALA A 97 -3.65 9.13 -7.64
C ALA A 97 -4.54 8.11 -8.36
N ALA A 98 -5.76 8.50 -8.76
CA ALA A 98 -6.63 7.68 -9.61
C ALA A 98 -6.18 7.62 -11.06
N ASN A 99 -5.48 8.66 -11.51
CA ASN A 99 -4.97 8.77 -12.87
C ASN A 99 -3.46 8.47 -12.95
N THR A 100 -2.83 7.99 -11.87
CA THR A 100 -1.43 7.57 -11.94
C THR A 100 -1.30 6.24 -12.68
N SER A 101 -0.38 6.16 -13.64
CA SER A 101 -0.02 4.90 -14.31
C SER A 101 1.50 4.75 -14.44
N ILE A 102 1.95 3.49 -14.51
CA ILE A 102 3.33 3.14 -14.80
C ILE A 102 3.38 2.58 -16.23
N HIS A 103 4.33 3.06 -17.03
CA HIS A 103 4.60 2.57 -18.38
C HIS A 103 6.03 2.07 -18.45
N ILE A 104 6.21 0.80 -18.80
CA ILE A 104 7.50 0.13 -18.89
C ILE A 104 7.78 -0.18 -20.35
N ALA A 105 8.89 0.36 -20.86
CA ALA A 105 9.45 0.00 -22.16
C ALA A 105 10.64 -0.93 -21.91
N ARG A 106 10.48 -2.22 -22.23
CA ARG A 106 11.42 -3.28 -21.87
C ARG A 106 12.74 -3.17 -22.63
N GLY A 107 12.68 -2.92 -23.95
CA GLY A 107 13.82 -2.71 -24.83
C GLY A 107 14.61 -1.47 -24.47
N ALA A 108 13.90 -0.38 -24.13
CA ALA A 108 14.52 0.86 -23.65
C ALA A 108 14.91 0.81 -22.16
N ARG A 109 14.57 -0.26 -21.44
CA ARG A 109 14.85 -0.47 -20.00
C ARG A 109 14.49 0.76 -19.17
N THR A 110 13.29 1.27 -19.41
CA THR A 110 12.80 2.51 -18.84
C THR A 110 11.44 2.31 -18.21
N LEU A 111 11.26 2.86 -17.00
CA LEU A 111 9.98 3.03 -16.33
C LEU A 111 9.61 4.51 -16.38
N SER A 112 8.45 4.83 -16.96
CA SER A 112 7.86 6.17 -16.97
C SER A 112 6.63 6.20 -16.07
N LEU A 113 6.60 7.15 -15.15
CA LEU A 113 5.48 7.39 -14.24
C LEU A 113 4.64 8.54 -14.78
N PHE A 114 3.34 8.32 -14.94
CA PHE A 114 2.39 9.31 -15.44
C PHE A 114 1.35 9.67 -14.39
N ARG A 115 0.80 10.87 -14.51
CA ARG A 115 -0.40 11.34 -13.82
C ARG A 115 -1.34 11.92 -14.87
N GLY A 116 -2.38 11.16 -15.21
CA GLY A 116 -3.17 11.41 -16.41
C GLY A 116 -2.28 11.25 -17.64
N THR A 117 -2.18 12.29 -18.46
CA THR A 117 -1.30 12.33 -19.64
C THR A 117 0.06 12.96 -19.35
N SER A 118 0.27 13.55 -18.18
CA SER A 118 1.51 14.24 -17.82
C SER A 118 2.56 13.25 -17.32
N LEU A 119 3.77 13.29 -17.91
CA LEU A 119 4.93 12.55 -17.42
C LEU A 119 5.44 13.17 -16.11
N VAL A 120 5.44 12.38 -15.05
CA VAL A 120 5.90 12.78 -13.71
C VAL A 120 7.38 12.46 -13.53
N GLY A 121 7.84 11.35 -14.08
CA GLY A 121 9.24 10.94 -13.96
C GLY A 121 9.59 9.79 -14.88
N ARG A 122 10.88 9.66 -15.18
CA ARG A 122 11.44 8.60 -16.02
C ARG A 122 12.68 8.03 -15.33
N TYR A 123 12.73 6.71 -15.23
CA TYR A 123 13.72 6.00 -14.43
C TYR A 123 14.32 4.84 -15.22
N GLY A 124 15.65 4.71 -15.16
CA GLY A 124 16.33 3.51 -15.63
C GLY A 124 15.97 2.30 -14.78
N ILE A 125 15.78 1.15 -15.42
CA ILE A 125 15.42 -0.11 -14.76
C ILE A 125 16.29 -1.26 -15.25
N ALA A 126 16.34 -2.34 -14.48
CA ALA A 126 16.77 -3.65 -14.98
C ALA A 126 15.57 -4.58 -15.14
N VAL A 127 15.60 -5.39 -16.19
CA VAL A 127 14.49 -6.27 -16.60
C VAL A 127 14.94 -7.73 -16.62
N GLY A 128 13.99 -8.64 -16.91
CA GLY A 128 14.25 -10.07 -17.06
C GLY A 128 15.19 -10.40 -18.21
N LYS A 129 15.94 -11.49 -18.07
CA LYS A 129 16.81 -12.04 -19.13
C LYS A 129 15.96 -12.60 -20.28
N SER A 130 16.57 -12.89 -21.43
CA SER A 130 15.87 -13.50 -22.57
C SER A 130 15.15 -14.81 -22.25
N ASN A 131 15.71 -15.64 -21.35
CA ASN A 131 15.12 -16.90 -20.92
C ASN A 131 14.15 -16.79 -19.73
N THR A 132 14.06 -15.62 -19.09
CA THR A 132 13.14 -15.30 -17.98
C THR A 132 12.65 -13.86 -18.16
N PRO A 133 12.00 -13.56 -19.30
CA PRO A 133 11.72 -12.18 -19.69
C PRO A 133 10.70 -11.55 -18.75
N THR A 134 10.81 -10.23 -18.57
CA THR A 134 9.72 -9.46 -17.96
C THR A 134 8.49 -9.59 -18.87
N PRO A 135 7.33 -10.03 -18.33
CA PRO A 135 6.14 -10.30 -19.12
C PRO A 135 5.57 -9.00 -19.69
N LEU A 136 5.14 -9.04 -20.95
CA LEU A 136 4.40 -7.95 -21.57
C LEU A 136 2.92 -8.04 -21.17
N GLY A 137 2.23 -6.91 -21.20
CA GLY A 137 0.79 -6.87 -20.97
C GLY A 137 0.36 -5.74 -20.04
N ASP A 138 -0.89 -5.87 -19.58
CA ASP A 138 -1.57 -4.88 -18.75
C ASP A 138 -1.77 -5.46 -17.36
N PHE A 139 -1.15 -4.79 -16.39
CA PHE A 139 -1.11 -5.22 -15.01
C PHE A 139 -1.57 -4.09 -14.09
N ALA A 140 -1.62 -4.37 -12.80
CA ALA A 140 -1.81 -3.37 -11.76
C ALA A 140 -0.94 -3.69 -10.56
N ILE A 141 -0.60 -2.67 -9.77
CA ILE A 141 0.02 -2.88 -8.46
C ILE A 141 -0.97 -3.62 -7.56
N SER A 142 -0.64 -4.84 -7.15
CA SER A 142 -1.46 -5.68 -6.28
C SER A 142 -1.09 -5.51 -4.81
N THR A 143 0.20 -5.30 -4.53
CA THR A 143 0.77 -5.28 -3.17
C THR A 143 1.88 -4.26 -3.08
N LYS A 144 2.09 -3.73 -1.88
CA LYS A 144 3.14 -2.77 -1.56
C LYS A 144 3.78 -3.16 -0.22
N VAL A 145 5.10 -3.26 -0.16
CA VAL A 145 5.85 -3.56 1.05
C VAL A 145 7.00 -2.57 1.21
N VAL A 146 7.11 -1.99 2.41
CA VAL A 146 8.21 -1.11 2.82
C VAL A 146 9.31 -1.97 3.42
N ASN A 147 10.56 -1.70 3.06
CA ASN A 147 11.77 -2.36 3.56
C ASN A 147 11.74 -3.91 3.49
N PRO A 148 11.45 -4.51 2.31
CA PRO A 148 11.51 -5.97 2.15
C PRO A 148 12.92 -6.55 2.30
N GLY A 149 13.96 -5.72 2.12
CA GLY A 149 15.35 -6.11 2.31
C GLY A 149 15.92 -7.02 1.21
N GLY A 150 17.16 -7.45 1.39
CA GLY A 150 17.86 -8.36 0.49
C GLY A 150 17.89 -7.87 -0.97
N ILE A 151 17.66 -8.79 -1.91
CA ILE A 151 17.63 -8.49 -3.36
C ILE A 151 16.53 -7.50 -3.75
N LEU A 152 15.49 -7.37 -2.91
CA LEU A 152 14.32 -6.52 -3.16
C LEU A 152 14.55 -5.05 -2.76
N GLY A 153 15.58 -4.78 -1.97
CA GLY A 153 15.94 -3.42 -1.57
C GLY A 153 14.93 -2.78 -0.62
N THR A 154 14.67 -1.48 -0.80
CA THR A 154 13.88 -0.67 0.15
C THR A 154 12.39 -0.70 -0.11
N ARG A 155 11.94 -1.03 -1.32
CA ARG A 155 10.50 -1.07 -1.68
C ARG A 155 10.20 -2.26 -2.59
N TRP A 156 9.05 -2.88 -2.34
CA TRP A 156 8.45 -3.88 -3.23
C TRP A 156 7.04 -3.42 -3.64
N MET A 157 6.76 -3.51 -4.93
CA MET A 157 5.47 -3.21 -5.55
C MET A 157 5.10 -4.39 -6.45
N GLY A 158 4.35 -5.35 -5.89
CA GLY A 158 3.96 -6.57 -6.61
C GLY A 158 2.92 -6.28 -7.68
N LEU A 159 2.99 -7.00 -8.79
CA LEU A 159 1.97 -6.95 -9.85
C LEU A 159 0.80 -7.88 -9.50
N ASN A 160 -0.34 -7.72 -10.16
CA ASN A 160 -1.43 -8.72 -10.18
C ASN A 160 -1.06 -9.95 -11.04
N LEU A 161 0.21 -10.36 -10.99
CA LEU A 161 0.78 -11.54 -11.59
C LEU A 161 1.70 -12.19 -10.54
N PRO A 162 1.45 -13.43 -10.12
CA PRO A 162 2.19 -14.07 -9.03
C PRO A 162 3.71 -14.05 -9.26
N SER A 163 4.47 -13.68 -8.23
CA SER A 163 5.93 -13.65 -8.22
C SER A 163 6.60 -12.56 -9.07
N TYR A 164 5.85 -11.65 -9.70
CA TYR A 164 6.40 -10.49 -10.43
C TYR A 164 6.14 -9.18 -9.70
N GLY A 165 7.10 -8.26 -9.78
CA GLY A 165 7.01 -6.97 -9.12
C GLY A 165 8.04 -5.97 -9.61
N ILE A 166 7.80 -4.71 -9.25
CA ILE A 166 8.74 -3.60 -9.36
C ILE A 166 9.36 -3.41 -7.98
N HIS A 167 10.67 -3.39 -7.88
CA HIS A 167 11.33 -3.30 -6.58
C HIS A 167 12.68 -2.58 -6.64
N GLY A 168 13.20 -2.20 -5.47
CA GLY A 168 14.56 -1.67 -5.31
C GLY A 168 15.64 -2.71 -5.62
N THR A 169 16.90 -2.48 -5.25
CA THR A 169 17.92 -3.53 -5.36
C THR A 169 19.11 -3.27 -4.45
N ASN A 170 19.78 -4.33 -4.01
CA ASN A 170 21.10 -4.27 -3.39
C ASN A 170 22.26 -4.36 -4.41
N ARG A 171 21.95 -4.41 -5.71
CA ARG A 171 22.93 -4.46 -6.81
C ARG A 171 22.69 -3.32 -7.81
N PRO A 172 22.82 -2.04 -7.40
CA PRO A 172 22.45 -0.90 -8.23
C PRO A 172 23.24 -0.79 -9.54
N TRP A 173 24.45 -1.33 -9.61
CA TRP A 173 25.27 -1.36 -10.84
C TRP A 173 24.68 -2.23 -11.97
N LEU A 174 23.64 -3.02 -11.68
CA LEU A 174 22.93 -3.82 -12.67
C LEU A 174 21.78 -3.09 -13.37
N ILE A 175 21.39 -1.92 -12.89
CA ILE A 175 20.33 -1.11 -13.52
C ILE A 175 20.76 -0.75 -14.96
N GLY A 176 19.82 -0.82 -15.90
CA GLY A 176 20.08 -0.66 -17.34
C GLY A 176 20.42 -1.97 -18.07
N GLN A 177 20.33 -3.12 -17.41
CA GLN A 177 20.63 -4.45 -17.97
C GLN A 177 19.43 -5.41 -17.93
N ALA A 178 19.49 -6.49 -18.71
CA ALA A 178 18.54 -7.60 -18.68
C ALA A 178 19.14 -8.77 -17.87
N VAL A 179 18.83 -8.83 -16.57
CA VAL A 179 19.55 -9.68 -15.60
C VAL A 179 18.68 -10.31 -14.51
N SER A 180 17.41 -9.90 -14.39
CA SER A 180 16.52 -10.46 -13.38
C SER A 180 15.86 -11.76 -13.86
N LEU A 181 15.10 -12.41 -12.99
CA LEU A 181 14.23 -13.55 -13.32
C LEU A 181 12.82 -13.10 -13.73
N GLY A 182 12.68 -11.88 -14.26
CA GLY A 182 11.42 -11.30 -14.72
C GLY A 182 10.96 -10.06 -13.96
N CYS A 183 11.38 -9.88 -12.70
CA CYS A 183 11.08 -8.66 -11.93
C CYS A 183 11.75 -7.41 -12.50
N ILE A 184 11.15 -6.25 -12.25
CA ILE A 184 11.67 -4.95 -12.64
C ILE A 184 12.43 -4.35 -11.47
N ARG A 185 13.75 -4.15 -11.64
CA ARG A 185 14.62 -3.62 -10.60
C ARG A 185 14.86 -2.13 -10.82
N MET A 186 14.89 -1.38 -9.73
CA MET A 186 15.15 0.06 -9.70
C MET A 186 16.26 0.37 -8.70
N HIS A 187 16.94 1.52 -8.86
CA HIS A 187 17.67 2.12 -7.74
C HIS A 187 16.69 2.37 -6.58
N ASN A 188 17.13 2.16 -5.33
CA ASN A 188 16.28 2.27 -4.14
C ASN A 188 15.57 3.63 -4.04
N ALA A 189 16.29 4.74 -4.26
CA ALA A 189 15.70 6.09 -4.25
C ALA A 189 14.58 6.26 -5.31
N ASN A 190 14.74 5.66 -6.48
CA ASN A 190 13.71 5.69 -7.53
C ASN A 190 12.52 4.80 -7.17
N ALA A 191 12.78 3.63 -6.56
CA ALA A 191 11.74 2.74 -6.07
C ALA A 191 10.89 3.41 -4.99
N GLU A 192 11.53 4.14 -4.06
CA GLU A 192 10.88 4.96 -3.03
C GLU A 192 10.01 6.06 -3.65
N THR A 193 10.58 6.82 -4.59
CA THR A 193 9.83 7.86 -5.31
C THR A 193 8.59 7.29 -6.00
N VAL A 194 8.73 6.19 -6.77
CA VAL A 194 7.59 5.56 -7.44
C VAL A 194 6.60 5.02 -6.41
N PHE A 195 7.07 4.38 -5.34
CA PHE A 195 6.23 3.83 -4.28
C PHE A 195 5.31 4.89 -3.66
N ASP A 196 5.79 6.11 -3.45
CA ASP A 196 5.00 7.18 -2.84
C ASP A 196 3.95 7.75 -3.81
N HIS A 197 4.16 7.61 -5.12
CA HIS A 197 3.24 8.12 -6.14
C HIS A 197 2.15 7.13 -6.56
N VAL A 198 2.35 5.83 -6.32
CA VAL A 198 1.43 4.77 -6.77
C VAL A 198 0.70 4.11 -5.62
N ARG A 199 -0.49 3.59 -5.90
CA ARG A 199 -1.34 2.88 -4.94
C ARG A 199 -1.64 1.46 -5.44
N VAL A 200 -2.14 0.61 -4.55
CA VAL A 200 -2.73 -0.66 -4.99
C VAL A 200 -3.87 -0.35 -5.98
N GLY A 201 -3.85 -1.03 -7.13
CA GLY A 201 -4.73 -0.79 -8.26
C GLY A 201 -4.19 0.21 -9.30
N THR A 202 -3.04 0.85 -9.10
CA THR A 202 -2.38 1.66 -10.14
C THR A 202 -2.04 0.78 -11.34
N SER A 203 -2.47 1.17 -12.54
CA SER A 203 -2.20 0.46 -13.79
C SER A 203 -0.71 0.44 -14.12
N VAL A 204 -0.23 -0.69 -14.62
CA VAL A 204 1.14 -0.91 -15.10
C VAL A 204 1.07 -1.51 -16.50
N TYR A 205 1.55 -0.76 -17.48
CA TYR A 205 1.60 -1.18 -18.88
C TYR A 205 3.02 -1.59 -19.23
N ILE A 206 3.24 -2.84 -19.59
CA ILE A 206 4.54 -3.35 -20.01
C ILE A 206 4.50 -3.63 -21.51
N ARG A 207 5.39 -2.96 -22.24
CA ARG A 207 5.55 -3.03 -23.70
C ARG A 207 7.03 -3.24 -24.03
N GLU A 208 7.32 -3.50 -25.30
CA GLU A 208 8.71 -3.48 -25.81
C GLU A 208 9.33 -2.08 -25.66
#